data_AF-A0A930WGY0-F1
#
_entry.id   AF-A0A930WGY0-F1
#
_cell.length_a   1.000
_cell.length_b   1.000
_cell.length_c   1.000
_cell.angle_alpha   90.00
_cell.angle_beta   90.00
_cell.angle_gamma   90.00
#
_symmetry.space_group_name_H-M   'P 1'
#
loop_
_entity.id
_entity.type
_entity.pdbx_description
1 polymer ?
#
loop_
_entity_poly.entity_id
_entity_poly.type
_entity_poly.pdbx_seq_one_letter_code
_entity_poly.pdbx_strand_id
1 'polypeptide(L)'
;MKKRQDDYEAFVAKFERKRTSDDCYTPPEVYDIVRGWLSEQVDLAGAQIVRPFWPDTDYRGVEYPDGCVVVDNPPFSIFAEIVRWYLERGVRFFLFAQHKTILGLDAPYTRLVCGADVIYENGAAVRTSFASNLFGDVLAMSVPDLYERLTAAARSKDPLPRYSYPSHLLT
;
A
#
# COMPACT_ATOMS: atom_id res chain seq x y z
N MET A 1 10.20 40.31 -24.10
CA MET A 1 11.12 39.15 -24.12
C MET A 1 10.94 38.37 -22.82
N LYS A 2 10.19 37.27 -22.83
CA LYS A 2 9.95 36.41 -21.65
C LYS A 2 9.38 35.05 -22.10
N LYS A 3 10.13 34.32 -22.95
CA LYS A 3 9.67 33.06 -23.57
C LYS A 3 10.68 31.91 -23.53
N ARG A 4 11.92 32.16 -23.11
CA ARG A 4 13.01 31.14 -23.17
C ARG A 4 13.25 30.44 -21.82
N GLN A 5 12.88 31.09 -20.72
CA GLN A 5 13.12 30.55 -19.37
C GLN A 5 12.02 29.55 -18.98
N ASP A 6 10.75 29.87 -19.27
CA ASP A 6 9.62 28.97 -19.06
C ASP A 6 9.76 27.63 -19.83
N ASP A 7 10.30 27.67 -21.06
CA ASP A 7 10.55 26.46 -21.87
C ASP A 7 11.68 25.58 -21.31
N TYR A 8 12.72 26.20 -20.73
CA TYR A 8 13.84 25.48 -20.12
C TYR A 8 13.43 24.85 -18.79
N GLU A 9 12.72 25.60 -17.94
CA GLU A 9 12.21 25.09 -16.66
C GLU A 9 11.20 23.96 -16.88
N ALA A 10 10.30 24.09 -17.87
CA ALA A 10 9.38 23.00 -18.26
C ALA A 10 10.09 21.79 -18.89
N PHE A 11 11.23 21.99 -19.57
CA PHE A 11 12.06 20.91 -20.10
C PHE A 11 12.77 20.15 -18.97
N VAL A 12 13.36 20.87 -18.01
CA VAL A 12 14.03 20.29 -16.83
C VAL A 12 13.03 19.55 -15.94
N ALA A 13 11.82 20.10 -15.74
CA ALA A 13 10.75 19.47 -14.98
C ALA A 13 10.29 18.10 -15.54
N LYS A 14 10.54 17.80 -16.82
CA LYS A 14 10.27 16.46 -17.40
C LYS A 14 11.27 15.40 -16.96
N PHE A 15 12.46 15.82 -16.54
CA PHE A 15 13.53 14.95 -16.03
C PHE A 15 13.54 14.90 -14.50
N GLU A 16 12.85 15.82 -13.83
CA GLU A 16 12.53 15.62 -12.41
C GLU A 16 11.74 14.32 -12.25
N ARG A 17 12.19 13.49 -11.31
CA ARG A 17 11.59 12.19 -11.04
C ARG A 17 10.13 12.42 -10.69
N LYS A 18 9.23 12.14 -11.64
CA LYS A 18 7.78 12.16 -11.36
C LYS A 18 7.58 11.24 -10.17
N ARG A 19 6.98 11.75 -9.08
CA ARG A 19 6.55 10.91 -7.96
C ARG A 19 5.66 9.82 -8.54
N THR A 20 6.22 8.64 -8.68
CA THR A 20 5.48 7.48 -9.16
C THR A 20 4.56 7.01 -8.04
N SER A 21 3.55 6.21 -8.34
CA SER A 21 2.68 5.58 -7.32
C SER A 21 3.45 4.86 -6.21
N ASP A 22 4.74 4.60 -6.44
CA ASP A 22 5.71 3.94 -5.58
C ASP A 22 6.18 4.78 -4.36
N ASP A 23 6.02 6.11 -4.37
CA ASP A 23 6.51 7.01 -3.30
C ASP A 23 5.39 7.59 -2.42
N CYS A 24 4.21 6.98 -2.45
CA CYS A 24 2.99 7.62 -1.95
C CYS A 24 2.53 6.97 -0.64
N TYR A 25 2.26 7.83 0.34
CA TYR A 25 1.83 7.39 1.64
C TYR A 25 0.46 6.71 1.58
N THR A 26 0.33 5.64 2.37
CA THR A 26 -0.95 5.02 2.66
C THR A 26 -1.78 5.97 3.51
N PRO A 27 -3.04 6.26 3.14
CA PRO A 27 -3.93 7.06 3.97
C PRO A 27 -3.99 6.51 5.40
N PRO A 28 -3.91 7.34 6.45
CA PRO A 28 -3.85 6.86 7.84
C PRO A 28 -4.97 5.88 8.21
N GLU A 29 -6.21 6.17 7.80
CA GLU A 29 -7.35 5.29 8.03
C GLU A 29 -7.20 3.90 7.39
N VAL A 30 -6.67 3.84 6.15
CA VAL A 30 -6.41 2.56 5.47
C VAL A 30 -5.32 1.79 6.21
N TYR A 31 -4.27 2.48 6.63
CA TYR A 31 -3.18 1.89 7.39
C TYR A 31 -3.67 1.32 8.73
N ASP A 32 -4.50 2.07 9.46
CA ASP A 32 -5.05 1.67 10.74
C ASP A 32 -5.98 0.45 10.62
N ILE A 33 -6.82 0.39 9.58
CA ILE A 33 -7.65 -0.79 9.27
C ILE A 33 -6.79 -2.02 9.01
N VAL A 34 -5.76 -1.89 8.17
CA VAL A 34 -4.87 -3.00 7.82
C VAL A 34 -4.09 -3.47 9.04
N ARG A 35 -3.55 -2.54 9.84
CA ARG A 35 -2.81 -2.86 11.06
C ARG A 35 -3.71 -3.51 12.11
N GLY A 36 -4.91 -2.98 12.33
CA GLY A 36 -5.89 -3.54 13.26
C GLY A 36 -6.28 -4.97 12.85
N TRP A 37 -6.61 -5.16 11.57
CA TRP A 37 -6.88 -6.49 11.03
C TRP A 37 -5.69 -7.45 11.24
N LEU A 38 -4.46 -7.02 10.92
CA LEU A 38 -3.28 -7.86 11.09
C LEU A 38 -3.08 -8.30 12.56
N SER A 39 -3.33 -7.40 13.51
CA SER A 39 -3.24 -7.71 14.94
C SER A 39 -4.30 -8.71 15.44
N GLU A 40 -5.39 -8.90 14.70
CA GLU A 40 -6.38 -9.94 14.99
C GLU A 40 -5.95 -11.32 14.43
N GLN A 41 -5.12 -11.33 13.38
CA GLN A 41 -4.70 -12.56 12.69
C GLN A 41 -3.39 -13.13 13.24
N VAL A 42 -2.47 -12.26 13.67
CA VAL A 42 -1.12 -12.62 14.06
C VAL A 42 -0.81 -11.95 15.38
N ASP A 43 -0.16 -12.68 16.29
CA ASP A 43 0.35 -12.10 17.52
C ASP A 43 1.50 -11.14 17.21
N LEU A 44 1.21 -9.85 17.41
CA LEU A 44 2.17 -8.74 17.29
C LEU A 44 2.60 -8.22 18.67
N ALA A 45 2.20 -8.87 19.78
CA ALA A 45 2.49 -8.38 21.12
C ALA A 45 4.00 -8.19 21.34
N GLY A 46 4.38 -6.99 21.78
CA GLY A 46 5.77 -6.62 22.03
C GLY A 46 6.62 -6.38 20.76
N ALA A 47 6.10 -6.64 19.56
CA ALA A 47 6.82 -6.36 18.32
C ALA A 47 6.79 -4.86 18.01
N GLN A 48 7.98 -4.29 17.77
CA GLN A 48 8.07 -2.94 17.22
C GLN A 48 7.64 -2.96 15.74
N ILE A 49 6.72 -2.06 15.39
CA ILE A 49 6.34 -1.86 13.98
C ILE A 49 7.35 -0.92 13.32
N VAL A 50 7.96 -1.38 12.24
CA VAL A 50 8.92 -0.60 11.44
C VAL A 50 8.28 -0.21 10.11
N ARG A 51 8.49 1.04 9.72
CA ARG A 51 8.02 1.62 8.45
C ARG A 51 9.21 2.22 7.70
N PRO A 52 9.90 1.47 6.85
CA PRO A 52 11.15 1.91 6.25
C PRO A 52 10.97 2.64 4.90
N PHE A 53 9.76 2.67 4.34
CA PHE A 53 9.54 3.21 2.99
C PHE A 53 9.08 4.66 3.03
N TRP A 54 10.00 5.54 3.42
CA TRP A 54 9.86 6.98 3.30
C TRP A 54 10.61 7.47 2.05
N PRO A 55 10.19 8.60 1.45
CA PRO A 55 10.93 9.23 0.37
C PRO A 55 12.43 9.37 0.71
N ASP A 56 13.28 9.06 -0.27
CA ASP A 56 14.75 9.15 -0.18
C ASP A 56 15.41 8.28 0.91
N THR A 57 14.68 7.33 1.49
CA THR A 57 15.22 6.37 2.46
C THR A 57 15.59 5.06 1.78
N ASP A 58 16.83 4.61 1.99
CA ASP A 58 17.22 3.24 1.63
C ASP A 58 16.77 2.30 2.75
N TYR A 59 15.76 1.46 2.47
CA TYR A 59 15.25 0.48 3.43
C TYR A 59 16.36 -0.44 3.98
N ARG A 60 17.42 -0.68 3.21
CA ARG A 60 18.54 -1.54 3.63
C ARG A 60 19.42 -0.90 4.70
N GLY A 61 19.39 0.43 4.82
CA GLY A 61 20.12 1.19 5.83
C GLY A 61 19.32 1.46 7.11
N VAL A 62 18.05 1.01 7.17
CA VAL A 62 17.19 1.17 8.35
C VAL A 62 17.54 0.11 9.39
N GLU A 63 17.45 0.49 10.68
CA GLU A 63 17.57 -0.45 11.78
C GLU A 63 16.31 -1.31 11.91
N TYR A 64 16.50 -2.62 12.00
CA TYR A 64 15.45 -3.61 12.25
C TYR A 64 15.70 -4.25 13.61
N PRO A 65 15.08 -3.74 14.69
CA PRO A 65 15.23 -4.32 16.02
C PRO A 65 14.81 -5.79 16.05
N ASP A 66 15.38 -6.55 16.98
CA ASP A 66 15.03 -7.97 17.11
C ASP A 66 13.53 -8.14 17.38
N GLY A 67 12.92 -9.11 16.69
CA GLY A 67 11.47 -9.36 16.76
C GLY A 67 10.57 -8.29 16.12
N CYS A 68 11.11 -7.23 15.50
CA CYS A 68 10.30 -6.21 14.83
C CYS A 68 9.49 -6.79 13.66
N VAL A 69 8.43 -6.07 13.26
CA VAL A 69 7.61 -6.41 12.10
C VAL A 69 7.49 -5.18 11.21
N VAL A 70 7.84 -5.34 9.94
CA VAL A 70 7.63 -4.31 8.93
C VAL A 70 6.16 -4.33 8.52
N VAL A 71 5.44 -3.22 8.72
CA VAL A 71 4.06 -3.07 8.21
C VAL A 71 4.03 -1.78 7.41
N ASP A 72 4.16 -1.86 6.10
CA ASP A 72 4.35 -0.64 5.30
C ASP A 72 4.08 -0.82 3.80
N ASN A 73 4.04 0.30 3.08
CA ASN A 73 3.80 0.35 1.64
C ASN A 73 5.10 0.54 0.86
N PRO A 74 5.72 -0.53 0.34
CA PRO A 74 6.94 -0.43 -0.44
C PRO A 74 6.71 0.17 -1.83
N PRO A 75 7.77 0.72 -2.45
CA PRO A 75 7.74 1.01 -3.88
C PRO A 75 7.51 -0.27 -4.69
N PHE A 76 6.46 -0.29 -5.52
CA PHE A 76 6.04 -1.50 -6.22
C PHE A 76 7.03 -1.93 -7.33
N SER A 77 7.75 -0.98 -7.93
CA SER A 77 8.77 -1.26 -8.96
C SER A 77 9.91 -2.17 -8.50
N ILE A 78 10.27 -2.15 -7.21
CA ILE A 78 11.34 -2.98 -6.62
C ILE A 78 10.80 -3.98 -5.59
N PHE A 79 9.50 -4.23 -5.59
CA PHE A 79 8.82 -5.09 -4.62
C PHE A 79 9.46 -6.48 -4.47
N ALA A 80 9.82 -7.12 -5.59
CA ALA A 80 10.45 -8.43 -5.60
C ALA A 80 11.82 -8.45 -4.93
N GLU A 81 12.59 -7.38 -5.08
CA GLU A 81 13.89 -7.21 -4.44
C GLU A 81 13.73 -7.07 -2.92
N ILE A 82 12.78 -6.23 -2.49
CA ILE A 82 12.47 -6.02 -1.08
C ILE A 82 12.06 -7.32 -0.40
N VAL A 83 11.12 -8.07 -0.98
CA VAL A 83 10.64 -9.33 -0.42
C VAL A 83 11.78 -10.33 -0.26
N ARG A 84 12.61 -10.52 -1.29
CA ARG A 84 13.77 -11.43 -1.21
C ARG A 84 14.75 -11.00 -0.13
N TRP A 85 15.06 -9.70 -0.08
CA TRP A 85 15.99 -9.15 0.90
C TRP A 85 15.50 -9.37 2.34
N TYR A 86 14.20 -9.18 2.60
CA TYR A 86 13.61 -9.47 3.91
C TYR A 86 13.63 -10.95 4.26
N LEU A 87 13.28 -11.84 3.31
CA LEU A 87 13.31 -13.29 3.51
C LEU A 87 14.73 -13.78 3.83
N GLU A 88 15.75 -13.33 3.10
CA GLU A 88 17.16 -13.69 3.33
C GLU A 88 17.67 -13.31 4.72
N ARG A 89 17.09 -12.27 5.33
CA ARG A 89 17.51 -11.74 6.64
C ARG A 89 16.58 -12.14 7.77
N GLY A 90 15.53 -12.92 7.49
CA GLY A 90 14.52 -13.28 8.49
C GLY A 90 13.72 -12.10 9.01
N VAL A 91 13.64 -10.99 8.27
CA VAL A 91 12.82 -9.84 8.68
C VAL A 91 11.35 -10.22 8.54
N ARG A 92 10.59 -10.05 9.62
CA ARG A 92 9.15 -10.28 9.63
C ARG A 92 8.46 -9.12 8.93
N PHE A 93 7.55 -9.40 8.00
CA PHE A 93 6.87 -8.34 7.25
C PHE A 93 5.41 -8.63 6.92
N PHE A 94 4.66 -7.55 6.76
CA PHE A 94 3.35 -7.47 6.13
C PHE A 94 3.33 -6.23 5.24
N LEU A 95 3.50 -6.42 3.93
CA LEU A 95 3.67 -5.35 2.97
C LEU A 95 2.40 -5.14 2.15
N PHE A 96 2.08 -3.89 1.87
CA PHE A 96 1.13 -3.55 0.82
C PHE A 96 1.74 -3.93 -0.54
N ALA A 97 0.92 -4.37 -1.47
CA ALA A 97 1.36 -4.87 -2.75
C ALA A 97 0.35 -4.58 -3.85
N GLN A 98 0.85 -4.40 -5.07
CA GLN A 98 -0.02 -4.24 -6.23
C GLN A 98 -0.73 -5.57 -6.56
N HIS A 99 -2.07 -5.55 -6.56
CA HIS A 99 -2.87 -6.76 -6.77
C HIS A 99 -2.59 -7.47 -8.10
N LYS A 100 -2.29 -6.73 -9.17
CA LYS A 100 -2.06 -7.29 -10.50
C LYS A 100 -0.82 -8.18 -10.57
N THR A 101 0.20 -7.90 -9.77
CA THR A 101 1.52 -8.55 -9.85
C THR A 101 1.81 -9.47 -8.66
N ILE A 102 0.89 -9.56 -7.69
CA ILE A 102 1.09 -10.28 -6.42
C ILE A 102 1.44 -11.77 -6.60
N LEU A 103 0.95 -12.40 -7.66
CA LEU A 103 1.20 -13.80 -7.99
C LEU A 103 2.46 -14.03 -8.85
N GLY A 104 3.10 -12.95 -9.33
CA GLY A 104 4.19 -13.05 -10.31
C GLY A 104 5.57 -13.32 -9.71
N LEU A 105 5.75 -13.14 -8.40
CA LEU A 105 7.01 -13.41 -7.72
C LEU A 105 7.01 -14.83 -7.17
N ASP A 106 7.98 -15.64 -7.58
CA ASP A 106 8.25 -16.95 -6.99
C ASP A 106 9.20 -16.81 -5.80
N ALA A 107 8.65 -16.92 -4.58
CA ALA A 107 9.35 -16.85 -3.31
C ALA A 107 8.46 -17.37 -2.16
N PRO A 108 9.06 -17.85 -1.04
CA PRO A 108 8.35 -18.44 0.11
C PRO A 108 7.77 -17.36 1.03
N TYR A 109 6.71 -16.70 0.56
CA TYR A 109 5.89 -15.79 1.35
C TYR A 109 4.41 -16.03 1.00
N THR A 110 3.52 -15.56 1.87
CA THR A 110 2.08 -15.63 1.70
C THR A 110 1.56 -14.45 0.89
N ARG A 111 0.79 -14.75 -0.17
CA ARG A 111 0.07 -13.77 -0.99
C ARG A 111 -1.35 -13.61 -0.47
N LEU A 112 -1.67 -12.48 0.13
CA LEU A 112 -3.01 -12.17 0.63
C LEU A 112 -3.80 -11.43 -0.45
N VAL A 113 -4.66 -12.18 -1.14
CA VAL A 113 -5.47 -11.70 -2.27
C VAL A 113 -6.68 -10.94 -1.71
N CYS A 114 -6.50 -9.63 -1.55
CA CYS A 114 -7.56 -8.70 -1.13
C CYS A 114 -8.24 -8.08 -2.36
N GLY A 115 -7.51 -7.23 -3.08
CA GLY A 115 -7.98 -6.60 -4.32
C GLY A 115 -8.90 -5.41 -4.09
N ALA A 116 -8.79 -4.74 -2.94
CA ALA A 116 -9.51 -3.51 -2.64
C ALA A 116 -8.90 -2.32 -3.39
N ASP A 117 -9.73 -1.40 -3.88
CA ASP A 117 -9.25 -0.14 -4.46
C ASP A 117 -8.90 0.84 -3.34
N VAL A 118 -7.64 1.26 -3.30
CA VAL A 118 -7.10 2.22 -2.35
C VAL A 118 -6.68 3.47 -3.10
N ILE A 119 -7.20 4.62 -2.68
CA ILE A 119 -6.76 5.93 -3.17
C ILE A 119 -5.62 6.40 -2.27
N TYR A 120 -4.40 6.40 -2.78
CA TYR A 120 -3.21 6.85 -2.05
C TYR A 120 -3.15 8.38 -2.00
N GLU A 121 -2.28 8.94 -1.14
CA GLU A 121 -2.22 10.40 -0.92
C GLU A 121 -1.92 11.23 -2.18
N ASN A 122 -1.30 10.63 -3.20
CA ASN A 122 -1.09 11.28 -4.50
C ASN A 122 -2.32 11.25 -5.42
N GLY A 123 -3.46 10.72 -4.95
CA GLY A 123 -4.68 10.53 -5.73
C GLY A 123 -4.69 9.31 -6.64
N ALA A 124 -3.63 8.49 -6.65
CA ALA A 124 -3.62 7.26 -7.43
C ALA A 124 -4.56 6.22 -6.82
N ALA A 125 -5.55 5.78 -7.59
CA ALA A 125 -6.36 4.62 -7.25
C ALA A 125 -5.61 3.35 -7.68
N VAL A 126 -5.18 2.56 -6.69
CA VAL A 126 -4.46 1.31 -6.92
C VAL A 126 -5.24 0.17 -6.30
N ARG A 127 -5.40 -0.92 -7.07
CA ARG A 127 -5.96 -2.16 -6.55
C ARG A 127 -4.90 -2.87 -5.73
N THR A 128 -5.16 -2.98 -4.42
CA THR A 128 -4.17 -3.34 -3.42
C THR A 128 -4.43 -4.73 -2.84
N SER A 129 -3.36 -5.48 -2.64
CA SER A 129 -3.28 -6.76 -1.94
C SER A 129 -2.10 -6.72 -0.98
N PHE A 130 -1.81 -7.81 -0.29
CA PHE A 130 -0.74 -7.83 0.70
C PHE A 130 0.16 -9.05 0.56
N ALA A 131 1.40 -8.91 1.04
CA ALA A 131 2.38 -9.98 1.08
C ALA A 131 2.96 -10.09 2.49
N SER A 132 3.14 -11.30 2.99
CA SER A 132 3.65 -11.48 4.34
C SER A 132 4.35 -12.82 4.52
N ASN A 133 5.36 -12.89 5.39
CA ASN A 133 5.95 -14.16 5.86
C ASN A 133 5.44 -14.56 7.26
N LEU A 134 4.34 -13.97 7.72
CA LEU A 134 3.80 -14.19 9.07
C LEU A 134 2.80 -15.35 9.16
N PHE A 135 2.40 -15.95 8.03
CA PHE A 135 1.32 -16.95 7.95
C PHE A 135 1.82 -18.38 7.72
N GLY A 136 3.05 -18.67 8.16
CA GLY A 136 3.65 -20.01 8.07
C GLY A 136 3.70 -20.55 6.64
N ASP A 137 3.25 -21.79 6.44
CA ASP A 137 3.35 -22.53 5.17
C ASP A 137 2.27 -22.17 4.14
N VAL A 138 1.47 -21.14 4.38
CA VAL A 138 0.42 -20.70 3.46
C VAL A 138 1.02 -19.91 2.31
N LEU A 139 0.95 -20.44 1.08
CA LEU A 139 1.47 -19.75 -0.11
C LEU A 139 0.59 -18.56 -0.55
N ALA A 140 -0.73 -18.73 -0.48
CA ALA A 140 -1.71 -17.72 -0.86
C ALA A 140 -3.04 -17.94 -0.12
N MET A 141 -3.75 -16.86 0.19
CA MET A 141 -5.08 -16.89 0.79
C MET A 141 -5.90 -15.67 0.38
N SER A 142 -7.23 -15.79 0.37
CA SER A 142 -8.13 -14.64 0.26
C SER A 142 -8.33 -13.98 1.63
N VAL A 143 -8.62 -12.68 1.63
CA VAL A 143 -8.90 -11.89 2.84
C VAL A 143 -10.18 -11.04 2.66
N PRO A 144 -11.35 -11.70 2.55
CA PRO A 144 -12.60 -11.02 2.21
C PRO A 144 -13.06 -10.04 3.30
N ASP A 145 -12.79 -10.34 4.56
CA ASP A 145 -13.12 -9.48 5.69
C ASP A 145 -12.30 -8.17 5.67
N LEU A 146 -11.00 -8.24 5.34
CA LEU A 146 -10.18 -7.04 5.13
C LEU A 146 -10.68 -6.23 3.93
N TYR A 147 -11.06 -6.91 2.84
CA TYR A 147 -11.64 -6.25 1.66
C TYR A 147 -12.91 -5.46 2.02
N GLU A 148 -13.82 -6.06 2.81
CA GLU A 148 -15.05 -5.40 3.26
C GLU A 148 -14.75 -4.17 4.13
N ARG A 149 -13.83 -4.29 5.10
CA ARG A 149 -13.42 -3.17 5.96
C ARG A 149 -12.86 -2.00 5.14
N LEU A 150 -11.98 -2.28 4.17
CA LEU A 150 -11.40 -1.26 3.30
C LEU A 150 -12.44 -0.63 2.36
N THR A 151 -13.34 -1.44 1.80
CA THR A 151 -14.42 -0.95 0.92
C THR A 151 -15.42 -0.08 1.69
N ALA A 152 -15.73 -0.43 2.93
CA ALA A 152 -16.61 0.37 3.79
C ALA A 152 -16.00 1.76 4.09
N ALA A 153 -14.70 1.81 4.38
CA ALA A 153 -13.97 3.06 4.60
C ALA A 153 -13.87 3.93 3.35
N ALA A 154 -13.84 3.34 2.15
CA ALA A 154 -13.93 4.11 0.91
C ALA A 154 -15.33 4.71 0.70
N ARG A 155 -16.40 3.93 0.96
CA ARG A 155 -17.79 4.38 0.79
C ARG A 155 -18.22 5.47 1.76
N SER A 156 -17.68 5.49 2.98
CA SER A 156 -18.00 6.54 3.95
C SER A 156 -17.53 7.94 3.51
N LYS A 157 -16.57 8.01 2.57
CA LYS A 157 -16.03 9.27 2.02
C LYS A 157 -16.83 9.83 0.85
N ASP A 158 -17.56 8.98 0.12
CA ASP A 158 -18.41 9.41 -0.99
C ASP A 158 -19.85 9.56 -0.50
N PRO A 159 -20.32 10.79 -0.19
CA PRO A 159 -21.73 11.00 0.07
C PRO A 159 -22.50 10.64 -1.21
N LEU A 160 -23.43 9.70 -1.10
CA LEU A 160 -24.38 9.43 -2.18
C LEU A 160 -25.03 10.76 -2.60
N PRO A 161 -25.09 11.09 -3.90
CA PRO A 161 -25.78 12.29 -4.34
C PRO A 161 -27.24 12.24 -3.84
N ARG A 162 -27.59 13.18 -2.95
CA ARG A 162 -28.97 13.38 -2.52
C ARG A 162 -29.71 14.09 -3.63
N TYR A 163 -30.49 13.34 -4.41
CA TYR A 163 -31.40 13.91 -5.38
C TYR A 163 -32.68 14.38 -4.67
N SER A 164 -32.97 15.68 -4.73
CA SER A 164 -34.30 16.20 -4.43
C SER A 164 -35.07 16.25 -5.74
N TYR A 165 -36.07 15.39 -5.88
CA TYR A 165 -36.95 15.39 -7.04
C TYR A 165 -38.13 16.32 -6.79
N PRO A 166 -38.44 17.25 -7.71
CA PRO A 166 -39.68 18.01 -7.65
C PRO A 166 -40.91 17.10 -7.67
N SER A 167 -42.00 17.55 -7.04
CA SER A 167 -43.26 16.79 -6.89
C SER A 167 -43.95 16.39 -8.20
N HIS A 168 -43.49 16.92 -9.34
CA HIS A 168 -43.99 16.60 -10.68
C HIS A 168 -43.18 15.51 -11.40
N LEU A 169 -42.15 14.93 -10.77
CA LEU A 169 -41.48 13.73 -11.27
C LEU A 169 -42.07 12.49 -10.60
N LEU A 170 -42.56 11.56 -11.42
CA LEU A 170 -42.89 10.20 -10.98
C LEU A 170 -41.59 9.41 -10.85
N THR A 171 -41.29 8.98 -9.63
CA THR A 171 -40.20 8.05 -9.28
C THR A 171 -40.72 6.63 -9.16
#